data_AF-A0A1I8G0S3-F1
#
_entry.id   AF-A0A1I8G0S3-F1
#
_cell.length_a   1.000
_cell.length_b   1.000
_cell.length_c   1.000
_cell.angle_alpha   90.00
_cell.angle_beta   90.00
_cell.angle_gamma   90.00
#
_symmetry.space_group_name_H-M   'P 1'
#
loop_
_entity.id
_entity.type
_entity.pdbx_description
1 polymer ?
#
loop_
_entity_poly.entity_id
_entity_poly.type
_entity_poly.pdbx_seq_one_letter_code
_entity_poly.pdbx_strand_id
1 'polypeptide(L)'
;ACSAKVNSVFDWIRTDPERGYPVFNTYFFACEFYWLFDNSAGRPRLGDPRASQGWPGVPDGPDAALELVDFDPAGKDNVYLLFFFFGGEFLEFDSAKTAAKPGYPKKIADNFGPKPGYQYSVPDRIDSAFYDYGTGLVHFFKGIWVFIYNPGSARRFKFNNCCESVRRIADRFPTAPGDKPLQTPVDSVYFRLADGGLYFFSGREVWQDVAYSAYRPPAAGVPAAGLLRYRGRASDKWPDLCFPEHSKCDLSKVKLED
;
A
#
# COMPACT_ATOMS: atom_id res chain seq x y z
N ALA A 1 -24.18 -6.22 0.49
CA ALA A 1 -22.99 -5.90 1.27
C ALA A 1 -22.66 -4.42 1.06
N CYS A 2 -22.26 -3.73 2.13
CA CYS A 2 -21.71 -2.36 2.05
C CYS A 2 -20.26 -2.39 1.54
N SER A 3 -19.72 -1.25 1.12
CA SER A 3 -18.29 -1.12 0.76
C SER A 3 -17.80 0.32 0.93
N ALA A 4 -16.70 0.47 1.65
CA ALA A 4 -15.92 1.68 1.71
C ALA A 4 -15.06 1.84 0.43
N LYS A 5 -14.77 3.09 0.06
CA LYS A 5 -13.60 3.39 -0.77
C LYS A 5 -12.39 3.30 0.15
N VAL A 6 -11.42 2.48 -0.18
CA VAL A 6 -10.21 2.27 0.64
C VAL A 6 -9.19 3.36 0.30
N ASN A 7 -8.63 4.03 1.30
CA ASN A 7 -7.50 4.95 1.16
C ASN A 7 -6.17 4.20 1.21
N SER A 8 -6.08 3.18 2.06
CA SER A 8 -4.89 2.33 2.09
C SER A 8 -5.21 0.99 2.70
N VAL A 9 -4.55 -0.07 2.23
CA VAL A 9 -4.62 -1.40 2.81
C VAL A 9 -3.24 -2.03 2.82
N PHE A 10 -2.88 -2.63 3.94
CA PHE A 10 -1.61 -3.33 4.11
C PHE A 10 -1.73 -4.43 5.15
N ASP A 11 -0.81 -5.40 5.06
CA ASP A 11 -0.56 -6.33 6.14
C ASP A 11 0.50 -5.72 7.04
N TRP A 12 0.20 -5.58 8.32
CA TRP A 12 1.16 -5.11 9.32
C TRP A 12 1.90 -6.30 9.91
N ILE A 13 3.15 -6.51 9.46
CA ILE A 13 4.02 -7.60 9.90
C ILE A 13 4.75 -7.20 11.18
N ARG A 14 4.79 -8.14 12.13
CA ARG A 14 5.49 -7.99 13.40
C ARG A 14 5.99 -9.34 13.89
N THR A 15 7.10 -9.34 14.59
CA THR A 15 7.62 -10.56 15.22
C THR A 15 6.73 -10.94 16.40
N ASP A 16 6.27 -12.19 16.41
CA ASP A 16 5.57 -12.74 17.57
C ASP A 16 6.56 -12.84 18.76
N PRO A 17 6.31 -12.17 19.89
CA PRO A 17 7.24 -12.17 21.02
C PRO A 17 7.45 -13.54 21.66
N GLU A 18 6.46 -14.42 21.59
CA GLU A 18 6.51 -15.75 22.20
C GLU A 18 7.11 -16.79 21.25
N ARG A 19 6.78 -16.70 19.97
CA ARG A 19 7.13 -17.71 18.96
C ARG A 19 8.34 -17.33 18.10
N GLY A 20 8.72 -16.05 18.08
CA GLY A 20 9.90 -15.55 17.37
C GLY A 20 9.80 -15.52 15.85
N TYR A 21 8.66 -15.82 15.26
CA TYR A 21 8.43 -15.77 13.80
C TYR A 21 7.48 -14.62 13.42
N PRO A 22 7.52 -14.12 12.17
CA PRO A 22 6.67 -13.01 11.75
C PRO A 22 5.19 -13.43 11.68
N VAL A 23 4.33 -12.62 12.29
CA VAL A 23 2.87 -12.67 12.17
C VAL A 23 2.38 -11.38 11.55
N PHE A 24 1.19 -11.40 10.94
CA PHE A 24 0.62 -10.20 10.33
C PHE A 24 -0.87 -10.04 10.65
N ASN A 25 -1.33 -8.80 10.55
CA ASN A 25 -2.72 -8.40 10.64
C ASN A 25 -3.04 -7.48 9.47
N THR A 26 -4.18 -7.67 8.81
CA THR A 26 -4.57 -6.82 7.68
C THR A 26 -5.35 -5.61 8.16
N TYR A 27 -4.94 -4.43 7.76
CA TYR A 27 -5.65 -3.19 8.05
C TYR A 27 -6.16 -2.54 6.77
N PHE A 28 -7.43 -2.13 6.81
CA PHE A 28 -8.00 -1.23 5.82
C PHE A 28 -8.16 0.14 6.48
N PHE A 29 -7.66 1.18 5.83
CA PHE A 29 -7.91 2.57 6.19
C PHE A 29 -8.85 3.17 5.16
N ALA A 30 -9.88 3.85 5.65
CA ALA A 30 -10.71 4.69 4.83
C ALA A 30 -11.13 5.88 5.68
N CYS A 31 -10.75 7.08 5.24
CA CYS A 31 -11.19 8.32 5.86
C CYS A 31 -10.71 8.37 7.31
N GLU A 32 -11.55 8.81 8.24
CA GLU A 32 -11.26 8.80 9.67
C GLU A 32 -11.33 7.41 10.33
N PHE A 33 -11.49 6.33 9.55
CA PHE A 33 -11.73 4.98 10.06
C PHE A 33 -10.71 3.95 9.59
N TYR A 34 -10.58 2.88 10.38
CA TYR A 34 -9.88 1.67 10.00
C TYR A 34 -10.62 0.40 10.43
N TRP A 35 -10.31 -0.70 9.75
CA TRP A 35 -10.74 -2.06 10.07
C TRP A 35 -9.52 -2.95 10.22
N LEU A 36 -9.53 -3.81 11.23
CA LEU A 36 -8.70 -5.00 11.31
C LEU A 36 -9.47 -6.15 10.64
N PHE A 37 -8.97 -6.63 9.51
CA PHE A 37 -9.62 -7.68 8.72
C PHE A 37 -9.06 -9.06 9.08
N ASP A 38 -9.95 -9.96 9.49
CA ASP A 38 -9.61 -11.36 9.71
C ASP A 38 -9.66 -12.10 8.37
N ASN A 39 -8.47 -12.39 7.83
CA ASN A 39 -8.35 -13.12 6.56
C ASN A 39 -8.92 -14.53 6.62
N SER A 40 -8.88 -15.19 7.79
CA SER A 40 -9.36 -16.56 7.94
C SER A 40 -10.89 -16.63 7.98
N ALA A 41 -11.50 -15.66 8.65
CA ALA A 41 -12.96 -15.53 8.75
C ALA A 41 -13.58 -14.77 7.57
N GLY A 42 -12.76 -14.12 6.73
CA GLY A 42 -13.20 -13.35 5.57
C GLY A 42 -14.03 -12.11 5.92
N ARG A 43 -13.80 -11.50 7.10
CA ARG A 43 -14.58 -10.36 7.59
C ARG A 43 -13.78 -9.45 8.51
N PRO A 44 -14.21 -8.19 8.73
CA PRO A 44 -13.65 -7.34 9.77
C PRO A 44 -13.85 -7.90 11.18
N ARG A 45 -12.98 -7.48 12.10
CA ARG A 45 -13.15 -7.72 13.53
C ARG A 45 -14.48 -7.13 14.01
N LEU A 46 -15.14 -7.83 14.93
CA LEU A 46 -16.34 -7.32 15.58
C LEU A 46 -16.10 -5.95 16.23
N GLY A 47 -16.97 -5.00 15.95
CA GLY A 47 -16.89 -3.63 16.47
C GLY A 47 -16.05 -2.68 15.64
N ASP A 48 -15.56 -3.11 14.47
CA ASP A 48 -15.00 -2.20 13.46
C ASP A 48 -16.12 -1.63 12.55
N PRO A 49 -15.94 -0.44 11.93
CA PRO A 49 -14.73 0.39 11.95
C PRO A 49 -14.42 1.01 13.30
N ARG A 50 -13.12 1.29 13.52
CA ARG A 50 -12.63 2.14 14.61
C ARG A 50 -12.09 3.44 14.06
N ALA A 51 -12.09 4.47 14.91
CA ALA A 51 -11.53 5.76 14.54
C ALA A 51 -10.00 5.70 14.49
N SER A 52 -9.42 6.38 13.49
CA SER A 52 -7.98 6.45 13.17
C SER A 52 -7.08 6.81 14.35
N GLN A 53 -7.59 7.47 15.39
CA GLN A 53 -6.82 7.81 16.60
C GLN A 53 -6.29 6.57 17.35
N GLY A 54 -6.78 5.36 17.01
CA GLY A 54 -6.16 4.10 17.41
C GLY A 54 -4.75 3.87 16.83
N TRP A 55 -4.28 4.73 15.92
CA TRP A 55 -2.94 4.77 15.36
C TRP A 55 -2.27 6.13 15.69
N PRO A 56 -1.72 6.30 16.91
CA PRO A 56 -1.15 7.56 17.35
C PRO A 56 -0.14 8.17 16.37
N GLY A 57 -0.44 9.39 15.92
CA GLY A 57 0.38 10.14 14.97
C GLY A 57 0.07 9.89 13.50
N VAL A 58 -0.72 8.87 13.15
CA VAL A 58 -1.19 8.64 11.78
C VAL A 58 -2.44 9.50 11.52
N PRO A 59 -2.45 10.36 10.49
CA PRO A 59 -3.63 11.16 10.15
C PRO A 59 -4.82 10.32 9.67
N ASP A 60 -6.00 10.94 9.67
CA ASP A 60 -7.19 10.39 9.00
C ASP A 60 -6.88 10.17 7.51
N GLY A 61 -7.16 8.96 7.02
CA GLY A 61 -7.12 8.62 5.59
C GLY A 61 -5.76 8.87 4.95
N PRO A 62 -4.69 8.16 5.39
CA PRO A 62 -3.37 8.31 4.78
C PRO A 62 -3.43 8.00 3.28
N ASP A 63 -2.64 8.75 2.51
CA ASP A 63 -2.49 8.56 1.05
C ASP A 63 -1.83 7.21 0.74
N ALA A 64 -0.94 6.73 1.61
CA ALA A 64 -0.38 5.39 1.52
C ALA A 64 0.14 4.90 2.87
N ALA A 65 -0.02 3.61 3.14
CA ALA A 65 0.77 2.86 4.09
C ALA A 65 1.74 1.97 3.32
N LEU A 66 3.04 2.12 3.58
CA LEU A 66 4.11 1.35 2.96
C LEU A 66 4.82 0.55 4.03
N GLU A 67 4.54 -0.75 4.07
CA GLU A 67 5.40 -1.70 4.78
C GLU A 67 6.42 -2.30 3.82
N LEU A 68 7.68 -2.30 4.21
CA LEU A 68 8.76 -2.95 3.48
C LEU A 68 9.67 -3.72 4.41
N VAL A 69 10.37 -4.71 3.86
CA VAL A 69 11.42 -5.45 4.57
C VAL A 69 12.79 -4.97 4.13
N ASP A 70 13.58 -4.47 5.06
CA ASP A 70 15.01 -4.29 4.90
C ASP A 70 15.69 -5.64 5.18
N PHE A 71 15.91 -6.40 4.11
CA PHE A 71 16.42 -7.75 4.18
C PHE A 71 17.90 -7.77 4.57
N ASP A 72 18.24 -8.60 5.57
CA ASP A 72 19.62 -8.96 5.87
C ASP A 72 20.03 -10.15 4.99
N PRO A 73 21.06 -10.03 4.13
CA PRO A 73 21.56 -11.13 3.32
C PRO A 73 21.93 -12.40 4.12
N ALA A 74 22.28 -12.26 5.40
CA ALA A 74 22.55 -13.39 6.29
C ALA A 74 21.28 -14.04 6.84
N GLY A 75 20.10 -13.46 6.61
CA GLY A 75 18.78 -14.00 6.92
C GLY A 75 18.43 -14.01 8.40
N LYS A 76 19.23 -13.39 9.27
CA LYS A 76 19.07 -13.50 10.73
C LYS A 76 18.20 -12.39 11.30
N ASP A 77 18.28 -11.18 10.74
CA ASP A 77 17.67 -10.02 11.35
C ASP A 77 16.97 -9.06 10.38
N ASN A 78 15.99 -9.55 9.64
CA ASN A 78 15.14 -8.71 8.80
C ASN A 78 14.44 -7.62 9.63
N VAL A 79 14.44 -6.39 9.12
CA VAL A 79 13.75 -5.26 9.76
C VAL A 79 12.55 -4.86 8.91
N TYR A 80 11.38 -4.82 9.51
CA TYR A 80 10.17 -4.30 8.87
C TYR A 80 10.04 -2.81 9.18
N LEU A 81 9.96 -2.01 8.12
CA LEU A 81 9.76 -0.56 8.21
C LEU A 81 8.35 -0.25 7.73
N LEU A 82 7.60 0.53 8.51
CA LEU A 82 6.25 0.98 8.18
C LEU A 82 6.25 2.50 8.06
N PHE A 83 5.94 3.01 6.88
CA PHE A 83 5.78 4.43 6.61
C PHE A 83 4.33 4.74 6.28
N PHE A 84 3.85 5.89 6.76
CA PHE A 84 2.58 6.46 6.33
C PHE A 84 2.84 7.78 5.60
N PHE A 85 2.20 7.97 4.46
CA PHE A 85 2.29 9.17 3.62
C PHE A 85 0.95 9.91 3.63
N PHE A 86 1.02 11.25 3.64
CA PHE A 86 -0.16 12.11 3.64
C PHE A 86 0.24 13.51 3.19
N GLY A 87 -0.43 14.04 2.16
CA GLY A 87 -0.07 15.35 1.64
C GLY A 87 1.36 15.37 1.11
N GLY A 88 2.13 16.39 1.49
CA GLY A 88 3.58 16.48 1.20
C GLY A 88 4.47 15.88 2.29
N GLU A 89 3.90 15.11 3.21
CA GLU A 89 4.58 14.63 4.40
C GLU A 89 4.49 13.10 4.54
N PHE A 90 5.38 12.57 5.37
CA PHE A 90 5.36 11.17 5.77
C PHE A 90 5.81 11.01 7.22
N LEU A 91 5.46 9.88 7.82
CA LEU A 91 6.01 9.43 9.09
C LEU A 91 6.53 8.00 9.00
N GLU A 92 7.54 7.70 9.81
CA GLU A 92 7.91 6.32 10.12
C GLU A 92 7.22 5.89 11.42
N PHE A 93 6.60 4.71 11.40
CA PHE A 93 5.86 4.17 12.52
C PHE A 93 6.74 3.21 13.33
N ASP A 94 6.76 3.40 14.65
CA ASP A 94 7.37 2.47 15.59
C ASP A 94 6.38 1.35 15.90
N SER A 95 6.49 0.24 15.19
CA SER A 95 5.61 -0.92 15.38
C SER A 95 5.65 -1.48 16.80
N ALA A 96 6.76 -1.36 17.52
CA ALA A 96 6.89 -1.85 18.89
C ALA A 96 6.15 -0.94 19.89
N LYS A 97 6.21 0.38 19.67
CA LYS A 97 5.53 1.37 20.52
C LYS A 97 4.13 1.74 20.06
N THR A 98 3.70 1.22 18.90
CA THR A 98 2.40 1.55 18.29
C THR A 98 2.17 3.06 18.12
N ALA A 99 3.20 3.79 17.70
CA ALA A 99 3.13 5.23 17.52
C ALA A 99 4.11 5.72 16.44
N ALA A 100 3.89 6.91 15.89
CA ALA A 100 4.88 7.58 15.07
C ALA A 100 6.22 7.75 15.81
N LYS A 101 7.33 7.54 15.10
CA LYS A 101 8.67 7.78 15.65
C LYS A 101 8.87 9.27 15.98
N PRO A 102 9.67 9.60 17.02
CA PRO A 102 10.03 11.00 17.31
C PRO A 102 10.70 11.67 16.12
N GLY A 103 10.39 12.95 15.87
CA GLY A 103 10.94 13.73 14.76
C GLY A 103 10.19 13.59 13.44
N TYR A 104 8.99 13.00 13.45
CA TYR A 104 8.03 13.00 12.35
C TYR A 104 6.80 13.87 12.68
N PRO A 105 6.06 14.37 11.67
CA PRO A 105 6.26 14.15 10.23
C PRO A 105 7.50 14.82 9.64
N LYS A 106 7.92 14.31 8.47
CA LYS A 106 8.96 14.91 7.62
C LYS A 106 8.41 15.13 6.22
N LYS A 107 9.02 16.03 5.46
CA LYS A 107 8.62 16.31 4.07
C LYS A 107 9.09 15.21 3.13
N ILE A 108 8.22 14.83 2.19
CA ILE A 108 8.54 13.89 1.11
C ILE A 108 9.65 14.48 0.24
N ALA A 109 9.51 15.76 -0.16
CA ALA A 109 10.49 16.47 -1.00
C ALA A 109 11.93 16.46 -0.46
N ASP A 110 12.12 16.40 0.87
CA ASP A 110 13.45 16.42 1.49
C ASP A 110 14.08 15.03 1.63
N ASN A 111 13.27 13.95 1.54
CA ASN A 111 13.65 12.60 1.93
C ASN A 111 13.45 11.55 0.82
N PHE A 112 12.63 11.82 -0.19
CA PHE A 112 12.37 10.94 -1.34
C PHE A 112 12.73 11.62 -2.68
N GLY A 113 13.76 12.47 -2.62
CA GLY A 113 14.38 13.15 -3.75
C GLY A 113 15.22 12.24 -4.65
N PRO A 114 15.91 12.81 -5.66
CA PRO A 114 16.60 12.05 -6.67
C PRO A 114 17.96 11.54 -6.18
N LYS A 115 18.38 10.38 -6.69
CA LYS A 115 19.77 9.91 -6.60
C LYS A 115 20.69 10.79 -7.46
N PRO A 116 22.00 10.86 -7.16
CA PRO A 116 22.95 11.65 -7.95
C PRO A 116 22.86 11.32 -9.45
N GLY A 117 22.74 12.36 -10.28
CA GLY A 117 22.64 12.22 -11.74
C GLY A 117 21.25 11.81 -12.26
N TYR A 118 20.23 11.72 -11.39
CA TYR A 118 18.84 11.50 -11.79
C TYR A 118 17.99 12.76 -11.52
N GLN A 119 16.90 12.93 -12.27
CA GLN A 119 16.11 14.18 -12.25
C GLN A 119 14.75 14.06 -11.55
N TYR A 120 14.25 12.85 -11.36
CA TYR A 120 12.90 12.65 -10.80
C TYR A 120 12.95 12.34 -9.31
N SER A 121 11.98 12.91 -8.60
CA SER A 121 11.69 12.65 -7.18
C SER A 121 10.32 11.99 -7.05
N VAL A 122 10.07 11.34 -5.91
CA VAL A 122 8.70 10.96 -5.56
C VAL A 122 7.90 12.25 -5.34
N PRO A 123 6.74 12.43 -5.99
CA PRO A 123 5.95 13.65 -5.85
C PRO A 123 5.24 13.70 -4.50
N ASP A 124 4.88 14.90 -4.05
CA ASP A 124 3.92 15.08 -2.96
C ASP A 124 2.53 14.57 -3.36
N ARG A 125 1.69 14.29 -2.35
CA ARG A 125 0.32 13.79 -2.49
C ARG A 125 0.27 12.56 -3.38
N ILE A 126 1.10 11.56 -3.11
CA ILE A 126 1.04 10.27 -3.82
C ILE A 126 -0.37 9.67 -3.71
N ASP A 127 -0.74 8.79 -4.63
CA ASP A 127 -2.04 8.11 -4.58
C ASP A 127 -1.96 6.78 -3.83
N SER A 128 -0.79 6.11 -3.87
CA SER A 128 -0.50 4.86 -3.15
C SER A 128 1.00 4.55 -3.21
N ALA A 129 1.48 3.61 -2.38
CA ALA A 129 2.79 2.98 -2.51
C ALA A 129 2.70 1.48 -2.21
N PHE A 130 3.58 0.66 -2.80
CA PHE A 130 3.79 -0.73 -2.34
C PHE A 130 5.25 -1.15 -2.47
N TYR A 131 5.65 -2.10 -1.62
CA TYR A 131 6.94 -2.77 -1.70
C TYR A 131 6.80 -4.09 -2.46
N ASP A 132 7.59 -4.26 -3.52
CA ASP A 132 7.64 -5.49 -4.29
C ASP A 132 8.64 -6.46 -3.67
N TYR A 133 8.13 -7.50 -3.00
CA TYR A 133 8.95 -8.54 -2.37
C TYR A 133 9.81 -9.34 -3.37
N GLY A 134 9.41 -9.40 -4.64
CA GLY A 134 10.18 -10.12 -5.67
C GLY A 134 11.37 -9.33 -6.21
N THR A 135 11.32 -8.00 -6.18
CA THR A 135 12.39 -7.13 -6.71
C THR A 135 13.13 -6.34 -5.63
N GLY A 136 12.54 -6.20 -4.44
CA GLY A 136 13.05 -5.34 -3.38
C GLY A 136 12.87 -3.84 -3.67
N LEU A 137 12.03 -3.48 -4.64
CA LEU A 137 11.80 -2.10 -5.05
C LEU A 137 10.45 -1.60 -4.56
N VAL A 138 10.39 -0.32 -4.20
CA VAL A 138 9.15 0.37 -3.84
C VAL A 138 8.58 1.02 -5.10
N HIS A 139 7.27 0.92 -5.30
CA HIS A 139 6.55 1.59 -6.38
C HIS A 139 5.63 2.64 -5.78
N PHE A 140 5.89 3.92 -6.04
CA PHE A 140 5.02 5.03 -5.68
C PHE A 140 4.13 5.40 -6.86
N PHE A 141 2.84 5.58 -6.62
CA PHE A 141 1.84 5.86 -7.66
C PHE A 141 1.40 7.32 -7.58
N LYS A 142 1.34 7.99 -8.73
CA LYS A 142 0.73 9.31 -8.85
C LYS A 142 0.09 9.53 -10.22
N GLY A 143 -1.22 9.70 -10.24
CA GLY A 143 -2.00 9.79 -11.47
C GLY A 143 -1.75 8.58 -12.35
N ILE A 144 -1.24 8.81 -13.56
CA ILE A 144 -0.89 7.75 -14.51
C ILE A 144 0.54 7.24 -14.38
N TRP A 145 1.31 7.72 -13.40
CA TRP A 145 2.74 7.44 -13.27
C TRP A 145 3.05 6.52 -12.09
N VAL A 146 4.09 5.72 -12.26
CA VAL A 146 4.72 4.94 -11.20
C VAL A 146 6.20 5.28 -11.12
N PHE A 147 6.66 5.60 -9.92
CA PHE A 147 8.04 5.94 -9.58
C PHE A 147 8.66 4.74 -8.86
N ILE A 148 9.63 4.09 -9.51
CA ILE A 148 10.26 2.87 -9.00
C ILE A 148 11.48 3.26 -8.17
N TYR A 149 11.36 3.17 -6.86
CA TYR A 149 12.32 3.60 -5.87
C TYR A 149 13.12 2.41 -5.33
N ASN A 150 14.42 2.61 -5.13
CA ASN A 150 15.27 1.60 -4.51
C ASN A 150 15.49 1.96 -3.03
N PRO A 151 14.85 1.23 -2.09
CA PRO A 151 14.98 1.53 -0.67
C PRO A 151 16.36 1.18 -0.10
N GLY A 152 17.24 0.50 -0.85
CA GLY A 152 18.44 -0.11 -0.30
C GLY A 152 18.13 -1.44 0.39
N SER A 153 19.15 -2.03 1.00
CA SER A 153 19.08 -3.32 1.69
C SER A 153 20.17 -3.39 2.78
N ALA A 154 20.15 -4.47 3.57
CA ALA A 154 21.10 -4.74 4.64
C ALA A 154 21.13 -3.65 5.74
N ARG A 155 19.94 -3.28 6.25
CA ARG A 155 19.73 -2.31 7.34
C ARG A 155 20.17 -0.90 7.00
N ARG A 156 20.00 -0.51 5.74
CA ARG A 156 20.41 0.78 5.20
C ARG A 156 19.35 1.32 4.27
N PHE A 157 18.17 1.57 4.82
CA PHE A 157 17.17 2.36 4.10
C PHE A 157 17.81 3.65 3.59
N LYS A 158 17.78 3.86 2.27
CA LYS A 158 18.38 5.01 1.62
C LYS A 158 17.29 6.02 1.32
N PHE A 159 17.33 7.17 2.00
CA PHE A 159 16.59 8.36 1.58
C PHE A 159 17.24 8.98 0.32
N ASN A 160 16.46 9.77 -0.41
CA ASN A 160 16.87 10.47 -1.63
C ASN A 160 17.50 9.54 -2.68
N ASN A 161 16.86 8.39 -2.90
CA ASN A 161 17.30 7.38 -3.86
C ASN A 161 16.27 7.12 -4.97
N CYS A 162 15.46 8.14 -5.29
CA CYS A 162 14.54 8.08 -6.43
C CYS A 162 15.29 8.36 -7.74
N CYS A 163 14.98 7.73 -8.85
CA CYS A 163 14.31 6.45 -8.97
C CYS A 163 15.14 5.58 -9.91
N GLU A 164 14.95 4.27 -9.85
CA GLU A 164 15.49 3.37 -10.87
C GLU A 164 14.84 3.63 -12.22
N SER A 165 13.52 3.92 -12.22
CA SER A 165 12.81 4.43 -13.38
C SER A 165 11.51 5.12 -13.00
N VAL A 166 10.96 5.91 -13.93
CA VAL A 166 9.59 6.44 -13.88
C VAL A 166 8.87 5.93 -15.13
N ARG A 167 7.70 5.32 -14.95
CA ARG A 167 6.95 4.66 -16.03
C ARG A 167 5.48 5.04 -15.97
N ARG A 168 4.76 4.93 -17.09
CA ARG A 168 3.29 4.96 -17.01
C ARG A 168 2.80 3.67 -16.36
N ILE A 169 1.71 3.76 -15.61
CA ILE A 169 1.06 2.59 -14.99
C ILE A 169 0.72 1.56 -16.06
N ALA A 170 0.16 1.97 -17.21
CA ALA A 170 -0.18 1.06 -18.31
C ALA A 170 1.03 0.31 -18.89
N ASP A 171 2.24 0.87 -18.81
CA ASP A 171 3.45 0.22 -19.32
C ASP A 171 4.04 -0.76 -18.29
N ARG A 172 3.88 -0.47 -17.00
CA ARG A 172 4.39 -1.32 -15.89
C ARG A 172 3.41 -2.41 -15.48
N PHE A 173 2.13 -2.09 -15.54
CA PHE A 173 1.01 -2.92 -15.15
C PHE A 173 -0.03 -2.97 -16.30
N PRO A 174 0.31 -3.58 -17.45
CA PRO A 174 -0.61 -3.67 -18.58
C PRO A 174 -1.88 -4.45 -18.24
N THR A 175 -2.98 -4.08 -18.91
CA THR A 175 -4.26 -4.78 -18.78
C THR A 175 -4.27 -6.02 -19.66
N ALA A 176 -4.82 -7.13 -19.14
CA ALA A 176 -5.03 -8.33 -19.93
C ALA A 176 -5.93 -8.07 -21.15
N PRO A 177 -5.68 -8.72 -22.30
CA PRO A 177 -6.51 -8.53 -23.49
C PRO A 177 -8.00 -8.78 -23.21
N GLY A 178 -8.85 -7.83 -23.61
CA GLY A 178 -10.30 -7.89 -23.41
C GLY A 178 -10.78 -7.60 -21.99
N ASP A 179 -9.88 -7.25 -21.07
CA ASP A 179 -10.21 -6.93 -19.68
C ASP A 179 -10.38 -5.41 -19.48
N LYS A 180 -10.98 -5.01 -18.36
CA LYS A 180 -11.21 -3.61 -18.00
C LYS A 180 -9.89 -2.96 -17.55
N PRO A 181 -9.46 -1.83 -18.13
CA PRO A 181 -8.24 -1.15 -17.69
C PRO A 181 -8.31 -0.64 -16.25
N LEU A 182 -7.15 -0.66 -15.57
CA LEU A 182 -7.00 -0.04 -14.24
C LEU A 182 -7.34 1.44 -14.32
N GLN A 183 -8.21 1.87 -13.40
CA GLN A 183 -8.59 3.27 -13.26
C GLN A 183 -7.61 4.02 -12.37
N THR A 184 -7.53 5.34 -12.57
CA THR A 184 -6.69 6.25 -11.77
C THR A 184 -7.56 7.33 -11.12
N PRO A 185 -7.25 7.77 -9.89
CA PRO A 185 -6.09 7.40 -9.08
C PRO A 185 -6.15 5.94 -8.60
N VAL A 186 -4.96 5.37 -8.36
CA VAL A 186 -4.84 4.06 -7.71
C VAL A 186 -4.79 4.32 -6.22
N ASP A 187 -5.90 4.09 -5.54
CA ASP A 187 -6.04 4.45 -4.13
C ASP A 187 -5.24 3.53 -3.21
N SER A 188 -5.02 2.26 -3.58
CA SER A 188 -4.14 1.38 -2.81
C SER A 188 -3.61 0.24 -3.67
N VAL A 189 -2.37 -0.17 -3.41
CA VAL A 189 -1.79 -1.41 -3.96
C VAL A 189 -1.43 -2.33 -2.79
N TYR A 190 -2.04 -3.50 -2.76
CA TYR A 190 -2.01 -4.42 -1.63
C TYR A 190 -1.41 -5.76 -2.02
N PHE A 191 -0.21 -6.04 -1.52
CA PHE A 191 0.28 -7.41 -1.48
C PHE A 191 -0.31 -8.12 -0.27
N ARG A 192 -1.15 -9.12 -0.50
CA ARG A 192 -1.82 -9.89 0.54
C ARG A 192 -1.02 -11.12 0.89
N LEU A 193 -0.42 -11.15 2.07
CA LEU A 193 0.35 -12.31 2.56
C LEU A 193 -0.50 -13.57 2.68
N ALA A 194 -1.81 -13.42 2.96
CA ALA A 194 -2.72 -14.55 3.13
C ALA A 194 -2.90 -15.41 1.87
N ASP A 195 -2.76 -14.83 0.67
CA ASP A 195 -2.89 -15.59 -0.60
C ASP A 195 -1.76 -15.32 -1.61
N GLY A 196 -0.80 -14.45 -1.29
CA GLY A 196 0.31 -14.05 -2.16
C GLY A 196 -0.10 -13.20 -3.36
N GLY A 197 -1.35 -12.72 -3.41
CA GLY A 197 -1.86 -11.91 -4.51
C GLY A 197 -1.49 -10.42 -4.37
N LEU A 198 -1.26 -9.77 -5.51
CA LEU A 198 -1.10 -8.31 -5.59
C LEU A 198 -2.38 -7.70 -6.17
N TYR A 199 -3.03 -6.83 -5.40
CA TYR A 199 -4.31 -6.22 -5.71
C TYR A 199 -4.20 -4.71 -5.83
N PHE A 200 -4.94 -4.12 -6.76
CA PHE A 200 -4.98 -2.69 -7.01
C PHE A 200 -6.41 -2.21 -6.78
N PHE A 201 -6.57 -1.18 -5.94
CA PHE A 201 -7.84 -0.56 -5.61
C PHE A 201 -7.94 0.77 -6.35
N SER A 202 -9.08 1.00 -7.00
CA SER A 202 -9.47 2.32 -7.52
C SER A 202 -10.97 2.51 -7.32
N GLY A 203 -11.34 3.52 -6.53
CA GLY A 203 -12.68 3.71 -6.03
C GLY A 203 -13.16 2.50 -5.22
N ARG A 204 -14.21 1.84 -5.70
CA ARG A 204 -14.77 0.61 -5.10
C ARG A 204 -14.40 -0.64 -5.89
N GLU A 205 -13.49 -0.53 -6.84
CA GLU A 205 -13.15 -1.55 -7.80
C GLU A 205 -11.76 -2.12 -7.54
N VAL A 206 -11.57 -3.38 -7.92
CA VAL A 206 -10.33 -4.12 -7.67
C VAL A 206 -9.83 -4.76 -8.94
N TRP A 207 -8.52 -4.68 -9.13
CA TRP A 207 -7.76 -5.46 -10.10
C TRP A 207 -6.76 -6.35 -9.37
N GLN A 208 -6.36 -7.45 -10.01
CA GLN A 208 -5.30 -8.31 -9.51
C GLN A 208 -4.21 -8.44 -10.59
N ASP A 209 -2.95 -8.34 -10.19
CA ASP A 209 -1.85 -8.78 -11.04
C ASP A 209 -1.78 -10.30 -11.02
N VAL A 210 -2.21 -10.92 -12.12
CA VAL A 210 -2.30 -12.38 -12.23
C VAL A 210 -0.96 -13.02 -12.63
N ALA A 211 0.03 -12.20 -12.98
CA ALA A 211 1.39 -12.65 -13.28
C ALA A 211 2.34 -12.46 -12.08
N TYR A 212 1.90 -11.75 -11.03
CA TYR A 212 2.72 -11.48 -9.86
C TYR A 212 3.08 -12.74 -9.08
N SER A 213 4.33 -12.81 -8.65
CA SER A 213 4.83 -13.82 -7.73
C SER A 213 6.00 -13.23 -6.94
N ALA A 214 5.81 -13.04 -5.64
CA ALA A 214 6.84 -12.50 -4.74
C ALA A 214 8.05 -13.44 -4.58
N TYR A 215 7.84 -14.76 -4.70
CA TYR A 215 8.83 -15.78 -4.28
C TYR A 215 9.30 -16.69 -5.41
N ARG A 216 8.86 -16.46 -6.64
CA ARG A 216 9.35 -17.19 -7.81
C ARG A 216 9.64 -16.22 -8.94
N PRO A 217 10.78 -16.39 -9.64
CA PRO A 217 10.97 -15.73 -10.91
C PRO A 217 9.85 -16.11 -11.88
N PRO A 218 9.47 -15.21 -12.80
CA PRO A 218 8.46 -15.51 -13.81
C PRO A 218 8.85 -16.75 -14.61
N ALA A 219 7.89 -17.61 -14.93
CA ALA A 219 8.13 -18.71 -15.86
C ALA A 219 8.58 -18.15 -17.22
N ALA A 220 9.43 -18.89 -17.95
CA ALA A 220 9.92 -18.45 -19.25
C ALA A 220 8.75 -18.12 -20.20
N GLY A 221 8.74 -16.90 -20.74
CA GLY A 221 7.67 -16.41 -21.64
C GLY A 221 6.48 -15.74 -20.93
N VAL A 222 6.43 -15.73 -19.60
CA VAL A 222 5.47 -14.92 -18.83
C VAL A 222 6.12 -13.56 -18.55
N PRO A 223 5.48 -12.43 -18.91
CA PRO A 223 5.97 -11.10 -18.53
C PRO A 223 6.25 -11.05 -17.03
N ALA A 224 7.36 -10.43 -16.65
CA ALA A 224 7.78 -10.34 -15.26
C ALA A 224 6.83 -9.45 -14.46
N ALA A 225 5.77 -10.05 -13.92
CA ALA A 225 4.66 -9.36 -13.27
C ALA A 225 4.00 -8.29 -14.17
N GLY A 226 2.90 -7.75 -13.68
CA GLY A 226 2.24 -6.57 -14.22
C GLY A 226 0.95 -6.83 -14.99
N LEU A 227 0.54 -8.08 -15.22
CA LEU A 227 -0.65 -8.33 -16.03
C LEU A 227 -1.92 -8.22 -15.18
N LEU A 228 -2.62 -7.09 -15.31
CA LEU A 228 -3.81 -6.81 -14.51
C LEU A 228 -5.06 -7.44 -15.11
N ARG A 229 -5.88 -8.02 -14.23
CA ARG A 229 -7.27 -8.42 -14.52
C ARG A 229 -8.24 -7.78 -13.56
N TYR A 230 -9.40 -7.36 -14.06
CA TYR A 230 -10.47 -6.84 -13.22
C TYR A 230 -11.08 -7.96 -12.37
N ARG A 231 -11.40 -7.65 -11.12
CA ARG A 231 -11.93 -8.60 -10.12
C ARG A 231 -13.28 -8.19 -9.54
N GLY A 232 -13.92 -7.16 -10.09
CA GLY A 232 -15.21 -6.70 -9.59
C GLY A 232 -15.06 -5.65 -8.49
N ARG A 233 -16.05 -5.60 -7.60
CA ARG A 233 -16.06 -4.65 -6.50
C ARG A 233 -15.23 -5.17 -5.33
N ALA A 234 -14.63 -4.26 -4.57
CA ALA A 234 -13.90 -4.60 -3.35
C ALA A 234 -14.76 -5.42 -2.38
N SER A 235 -16.05 -5.07 -2.22
CA SER A 235 -17.00 -5.80 -1.36
C SER A 235 -17.23 -7.25 -1.74
N ASP A 236 -16.91 -7.66 -2.97
CA ASP A 236 -17.11 -9.03 -3.40
C ASP A 236 -16.02 -9.95 -2.81
N LYS A 237 -14.84 -9.39 -2.47
CA LYS A 237 -13.71 -10.12 -1.83
C LYS A 237 -13.49 -9.73 -0.37
N TRP A 238 -13.70 -8.47 -0.02
CA TRP A 238 -13.59 -7.93 1.34
C TRP A 238 -14.94 -7.33 1.74
N PRO A 239 -15.90 -8.18 2.14
CA PRO A 239 -17.22 -7.71 2.55
C PRO A 239 -17.16 -6.93 3.86
N ASP A 240 -18.26 -6.24 4.15
CA ASP A 240 -18.55 -5.61 5.44
C ASP A 240 -17.58 -4.48 5.87
N LEU A 241 -16.85 -3.90 4.92
CA LEU A 241 -16.16 -2.61 5.10
C LEU A 241 -17.17 -1.45 5.03
N CYS A 242 -18.05 -1.31 6.03
CA CYS A 242 -19.12 -0.30 6.03
C CYS A 242 -18.71 1.01 6.70
N PHE A 243 -18.96 2.16 6.07
CA PHE A 243 -18.90 3.44 6.77
C PHE A 243 -20.07 3.63 7.74
N PRO A 244 -19.85 4.25 8.90
CA PRO A 244 -20.93 4.82 9.70
C PRO A 244 -21.65 5.93 8.93
N GLU A 245 -22.95 6.11 9.20
CA GLU A 245 -23.71 7.26 8.69
C GLU A 245 -23.03 8.58 9.12
N HIS A 246 -23.00 9.57 8.22
CA HIS A 246 -22.36 10.89 8.42
C HIS A 246 -20.83 10.91 8.55
N SER A 247 -20.14 9.83 8.15
CA SER A 247 -18.68 9.88 7.95
C SER A 247 -18.27 11.00 6.98
N LYS A 248 -17.03 11.50 7.08
CA LYS A 248 -16.47 12.47 6.11
C LYS A 248 -16.45 11.92 4.68
N CYS A 249 -16.57 10.61 4.52
CA CYS A 249 -16.63 9.90 3.25
C CYS A 249 -18.01 9.41 2.85
N ASP A 250 -19.06 9.92 3.50
CA ASP A 250 -20.42 9.79 3.00
C ASP A 250 -20.57 10.60 1.69
N LEU A 251 -20.19 9.97 0.58
CA LEU A 251 -20.30 10.53 -0.77
C LEU A 251 -21.76 10.68 -1.24
N SER A 252 -22.76 10.25 -0.45
CA SER A 252 -24.18 10.46 -0.80
C SER A 252 -24.58 11.94 -0.81
N LYS A 253 -23.73 12.82 -0.25
CA LYS A 253 -23.96 14.27 -0.20
C LYS A 253 -23.13 15.10 -1.17
N VAL A 254 -22.25 14.48 -1.98
CA VAL A 254 -21.58 15.22 -3.06
C VAL A 254 -22.60 15.40 -4.18
N LYS A 255 -23.31 16.54 -4.16
CA LYS A 255 -23.99 17.02 -5.36
C LYS A 255 -22.92 17.14 -6.44
N LEU A 256 -23.10 16.40 -7.53
CA LEU A 256 -22.46 16.71 -8.80
C LEU A 256 -22.92 18.13 -9.13
N GLU A 257 -22.05 19.12 -8.92
CA GLU A 257 -22.24 20.43 -9.53
C GLU A 257 -21.79 20.31 -10.98
N ASP A 258 -22.69 20.70 -11.89
CA ASP A 258 -22.58 20.63 -13.36
C ASP A 258 -21.42 21.47 -13.92
#